data_AF-A0A378W051-F1
#
_entry.id   AF-A0A378W051-F1
#
_cell.length_a   1.000
_cell.length_b   1.000
_cell.length_c   1.000
_cell.angle_alpha   90.00
_cell.angle_beta   90.00
_cell.angle_gamma   90.00
#
_symmetry.space_group_name_H-M   'P 1'
#
loop_
_entity.id
_entity.type
_entity.pdbx_description
1 polymer ?
#
loop_
_entity_poly.entity_id
_entity_poly.type
_entity_poly.pdbx_seq_one_letter_code
_entity_poly.pdbx_strand_id
1 'polypeptide(L)' 'MVDRIAKETGVNVSGKLYSDALGNAPADTYIGMYRHNVKALTNAMKQ' A
#
# COMPACT_ATOMS: atom_id res chain seq x y z
N MET A 1 -12.70 -0.71 -7.86
CA MET A 1 -13.29 0.14 -6.80
C MET A 1 -12.37 1.32 -6.48
N VAL A 2 -11.13 1.06 -6.04
CA VAL A 2 -10.14 2.11 -5.73
C VAL A 2 -9.96 3.11 -6.89
N ASP A 3 -9.85 2.62 -8.13
CA ASP A 3 -9.71 3.51 -9.32
C ASP A 3 -10.91 4.44 -9.54
N ARG A 4 -12.12 3.99 -9.16
CA ARG A 4 -13.32 4.84 -9.25
C ARG A 4 -13.26 5.96 -8.23
N ILE A 5 -12.90 5.64 -6.98
CA ILE A 5 -12.74 6.63 -5.90
C ILE A 5 -11.67 7.66 -6.28
N ALA A 6 -10.53 7.22 -6.81
CA ALA A 6 -9.46 8.09 -7.28
C ALA A 6 -9.97 9.06 -8.37
N LYS A 7 -10.70 8.55 -9.36
CA LYS A 7 -11.29 9.37 -10.43
C LYS A 7 -12.33 10.39 -9.91
N GLU A 8 -13.17 9.99 -8.97
CA GLU A 8 -14.24 10.84 -8.41
C GLU A 8 -13.71 11.94 -7.47
N THR A 9 -12.61 11.68 -6.77
CA THR A 9 -12.04 12.61 -5.77
C THR A 9 -10.83 13.40 -6.27
N GLY A 10 -10.28 13.04 -7.43
CA GLY A 10 -9.06 13.66 -7.97
C GLY A 10 -7.78 13.27 -7.24
N VAL A 11 -7.82 12.30 -6.32
CA VAL A 11 -6.64 11.82 -5.59
C VAL A 11 -5.89 10.74 -6.37
N ASN A 12 -4.57 10.69 -6.22
CA ASN A 12 -3.74 9.67 -6.85
C ASN A 12 -3.63 8.41 -5.99
N VAL A 13 -3.72 7.23 -6.60
CA VAL A 13 -3.50 5.95 -5.92
C VAL A 13 -2.01 5.76 -5.64
N SER A 14 -1.63 5.81 -4.36
CA SER A 14 -0.23 5.64 -3.93
C SER A 14 0.07 4.20 -3.50
N GLY A 15 0.52 3.39 -4.47
CA GLY A 15 1.09 2.06 -4.22
C GLY A 15 0.05 0.95 -3.98
N LYS A 16 0.52 -0.18 -3.45
CA LYS A 16 -0.29 -1.36 -3.10
C LYS A 16 0.10 -1.84 -1.71
N LEU A 17 -0.88 -2.37 -0.98
CA LEU A 17 -0.68 -2.99 0.34
C LEU A 17 -0.98 -4.48 0.25
N TYR A 18 -0.27 -5.26 1.06
CA TYR A 18 -0.60 -6.66 1.29
C TYR A 18 -1.63 -6.77 2.41
N SER A 19 -2.65 -7.62 2.26
CA SER A 19 -3.74 -7.75 3.23
C SER A 19 -3.98 -9.18 3.70
N ASP A 20 -4.28 -10.08 2.76
CA ASP A 20 -4.74 -11.45 2.97
C ASP A 20 -3.65 -12.50 2.68
N ALA A 21 -2.58 -12.08 2.01
CA ALA A 21 -1.44 -12.92 1.67
C ALA A 21 -0.11 -12.18 1.85
N LEU A 22 0.93 -12.97 2.13
CA LEU A 22 2.31 -12.52 2.10
C LEU A 22 2.75 -12.21 0.66
N GLY A 23 3.73 -11.33 0.56
CA GLY A 23 4.35 -10.97 -0.71
C GLY A 23 5.63 -11.75 -0.97
N ASN A 24 6.37 -11.28 -1.98
CA ASN A 24 7.75 -11.69 -2.19
C ASN A 24 8.67 -10.93 -1.23
N ALA A 25 9.86 -11.47 -0.95
CA ALA A 25 10.88 -10.79 -0.14
C ALA A 25 11.05 -9.32 -0.59
N PRO A 26 10.98 -8.34 0.32
CA PRO A 26 11.04 -8.48 1.79
C PRO A 26 9.69 -8.62 2.51
N ALA A 27 8.59 -8.86 1.80
CA ALA A 27 7.23 -9.02 2.35
C ALA A 27 6.79 -10.49 2.51
N ASP A 28 7.72 -11.43 2.47
CA ASP A 28 7.55 -12.88 2.60
C ASP A 28 7.44 -13.38 4.05
N THR A 29 7.48 -12.45 5.01
CA THR A 29 7.17 -12.69 6.42
C THR A 29 6.14 -11.69 6.89
N TYR A 30 5.39 -12.01 7.95
CA TYR A 30 4.40 -11.08 8.51
C TYR A 30 5.02 -9.72 8.88
N ILE A 31 6.18 -9.73 9.57
CA ILE A 31 6.87 -8.49 9.96
C ILE A 31 7.37 -7.73 8.72
N GLY A 32 7.91 -8.45 7.74
CA GLY A 32 8.36 -7.86 6.47
C GLY A 32 7.22 -7.18 5.71
N MET A 33 6.09 -7.88 5.59
CA MET A 33 4.84 -7.38 5.00
C MET A 33 4.33 -6.13 5.73
N TYR A 34 4.29 -6.15 7.06
CA TYR A 34 3.84 -5.01 7.85
C TYR A 34 4.77 -3.80 7.70
N ARG A 35 6.10 -4.02 7.71
CA ARG A 35 7.08 -2.96 7.46
C ARG A 35 6.93 -2.36 6.07
N HIS A 36 6.67 -3.18 5.05
CA HIS A 36 6.38 -2.72 3.70
C HIS A 36 5.15 -1.80 3.69
N ASN A 37 4.03 -2.26 4.26
CA ASN A 37 2.78 -1.51 4.30
C ASN A 37 2.92 -0.15 5.03
N VAL A 38 3.56 -0.14 6.21
CA VAL A 38 3.78 1.10 6.98
C VAL A 38 4.67 2.08 6.20
N LYS A 39 5.71 1.58 5.53
CA LYS A 39 6.55 2.43 4.67
C LYS A 39 5.77 3.01 3.49
N ALA A 40 4.94 2.22 2.83
CA ALA A 40 4.10 2.69 1.72
C ALA A 40 3.12 3.80 2.18
N LEU A 41 2.42 3.57 3.29
CA LEU A 41 1.49 4.55 3.88
C LEU A 41 2.19 5.84 4.28
N THR A 42 3.30 5.75 5.02
CA THR A 42 4.04 6.93 5.49
C THR A 42 4.66 7.73 4.36
N ASN A 43 5.10 7.08 3.29
CA ASN A 43 5.58 7.77 2.09
C ASN A 43 4.46 8.50 1.35
N ALA A 44 3.25 7.92 1.29
CA ALA A 44 2.11 8.54 0.64
C ALA A 44 1.63 9.81 1.37
N MET A 45 1.71 9.84 2.71
CA MET A 45 1.29 11.00 3.53
C MET A 45 2.29 12.17 3.54
N LYS A 46 3.52 11.97 3.05
CA LYS A 46 4.55 13.02 2.99
C LYS A 46 4.48 13.88 1.73
N GLN A 47 3.64 13.51 0.77
CA GLN A 47 3.48 14.20 -0.51
C GLN A 47 2.53 15.37 -0.40
#